data_AF-A0A168QGJ9-F1
#
_entry.id   AF-A0A168QGJ9-F1
#
_cell.length_a   1.000
_cell.length_b   1.000
_cell.length_c   1.000
_cell.angle_alpha   90.00
_cell.angle_beta   90.00
_cell.angle_gamma   90.00
#
_symmetry.space_group_name_H-M   'P 1'
#
loop_
_entity.id
_entity.type
_entity.pdbx_description
1 polymer ?
#
loop_
_entity_poly.entity_id
_entity_poly.type
_entity_poly.pdbx_seq_one_letter_code
_entity_poly.pdbx_strand_id
1 'polypeptide(L)'
;METNDSILKEIKKYSAHIDRFRARANTHGIWLFIATLGCWGVTEPSIRILAFVMLFFIFLFLLHGSFPGEKRTFKKIHDDIKNKIVDNLTPEQQQERFHDLLIVEKKRKSLVGIIKTTFIFLACYGFYFMSLYYFIQHWHSDKVTACI
;
A
#
# COMPACT_ATOMS: atom_id res chain seq x y z
N MET A 1 -14.79 -28.18 -16.30
CA MET A 1 -15.59 -27.73 -15.14
C MET A 1 -14.63 -27.32 -14.05
N GLU A 2 -14.53 -26.02 -13.76
CA GLU A 2 -13.87 -25.57 -12.53
C GLU A 2 -14.73 -26.05 -11.34
N THR A 3 -14.12 -26.78 -10.41
CA THR A 3 -14.81 -27.28 -9.22
C THR A 3 -14.90 -26.18 -8.16
N ASN A 4 -15.92 -26.23 -7.31
CA ASN A 4 -16.10 -25.34 -6.15
C ASN A 4 -14.80 -25.15 -5.32
N ASP A 5 -14.01 -26.20 -5.20
CA ASP A 5 -12.69 -26.21 -4.55
C ASP A 5 -11.63 -25.33 -5.23
N SER A 6 -11.65 -25.23 -6.56
CA SER A 6 -10.71 -24.40 -7.32
C SER A 6 -10.98 -22.92 -7.09
N ILE A 7 -12.25 -22.52 -7.06
CA ILE A 7 -12.70 -21.15 -6.80
C ILE A 7 -12.41 -20.77 -5.34
N LEU A 8 -12.61 -21.68 -4.39
CA LEU A 8 -12.22 -21.47 -2.99
C LEU A 8 -10.71 -21.25 -2.84
N LYS A 9 -9.88 -22.00 -3.59
CA LYS A 9 -8.42 -21.79 -3.61
C LYS A 9 -8.05 -20.42 -4.17
N GLU A 10 -8.75 -19.92 -5.19
CA GLU A 10 -8.54 -18.56 -5.71
C GLU A 10 -8.92 -17.48 -4.70
N ILE A 11 -10.04 -17.61 -4.00
CA ILE A 11 -10.45 -16.69 -2.92
C ILE A 11 -9.40 -16.68 -1.79
N LYS A 12 -8.87 -17.84 -1.40
CA LYS A 12 -7.78 -17.95 -0.41
C LYS A 12 -6.49 -17.29 -0.90
N LYS A 13 -6.09 -17.51 -2.16
CA LYS A 13 -4.93 -16.85 -2.76
C LYS A 13 -5.10 -15.33 -2.77
N TYR A 14 -6.29 -14.83 -3.11
CA TYR A 14 -6.61 -13.41 -3.09
C TYR A 14 -6.51 -12.80 -1.68
N SER A 15 -7.01 -13.49 -0.65
CA SER A 15 -6.83 -13.07 0.75
C SER A 15 -5.36 -13.03 1.17
N ALA A 16 -4.58 -14.06 0.82
CA ALA A 16 -3.14 -14.09 1.10
C ALA A 16 -2.37 -13.00 0.36
N HIS A 17 -2.80 -12.63 -0.85
CA HIS A 17 -2.23 -11.53 -1.62
C HIS A 17 -2.40 -10.19 -0.90
N ILE A 18 -3.59 -9.95 -0.31
CA ILE A 18 -3.87 -8.75 0.50
C ILE A 18 -2.98 -8.72 1.76
N ASP A 19 -2.83 -9.85 2.46
CA ASP A 19 -2.03 -9.90 3.68
C ASP A 19 -0.53 -9.68 3.40
N ARG A 20 0.01 -10.27 2.32
CA ARG A 20 1.39 -10.03 1.88
C ARG A 20 1.64 -8.58 1.50
N PHE A 21 0.69 -7.95 0.81
CA PHE A 21 0.78 -6.53 0.48
C PHE A 21 0.89 -5.66 1.73
N ARG A 22 0.04 -5.91 2.75
CA ARG A 22 0.07 -5.17 4.02
C ARG A 22 1.38 -5.36 4.78
N ALA A 23 1.85 -6.60 4.91
CA ALA A 23 3.11 -6.90 5.58
C ALA A 23 4.29 -6.15 4.93
N ARG A 24 4.33 -6.15 3.59
CA ARG A 24 5.39 -5.48 2.84
C ARG A 24 5.30 -3.95 2.92
N ALA A 25 4.09 -3.39 2.90
CA ALA A 25 3.87 -1.95 3.11
C ALA A 25 4.44 -1.47 4.45
N ASN A 26 4.30 -2.27 5.52
CA ASN A 26 4.93 -1.95 6.81
C ASN A 26 6.45 -2.00 6.76
N THR A 27 7.03 -3.04 6.16
CA THR A 27 8.48 -3.15 6.04
C THR A 27 9.04 -1.96 5.27
N HIS A 28 8.45 -1.59 4.13
CA HIS A 28 8.87 -0.41 3.39
C HIS A 28 8.59 0.88 4.17
N GLY A 29 7.53 0.96 4.95
CA GLY A 29 7.25 2.09 5.85
C GLY A 29 8.37 2.32 6.86
N ILE A 30 8.91 1.26 7.46
CA ILE A 30 10.07 1.36 8.37
C ILE A 30 11.31 1.89 7.63
N TRP A 31 11.58 1.40 6.41
CA TRP A 31 12.68 1.92 5.59
C TRP A 31 12.49 3.40 5.22
N LEU A 32 11.26 3.81 4.90
CA LEU A 32 10.92 5.21 4.67
C LEU A 32 11.23 6.05 5.92
N PHE A 33 10.87 5.58 7.11
CA PHE A 33 11.17 6.27 8.37
C PHE A 33 12.68 6.42 8.62
N ILE A 34 13.45 5.34 8.47
CA ILE A 34 14.91 5.37 8.66
C ILE A 34 15.56 6.31 7.64
N ALA A 35 15.16 6.25 6.37
CA ALA A 35 15.69 7.13 5.34
C ALA A 35 15.31 8.60 5.57
N THR A 36 14.09 8.86 6.08
CA THR A 36 13.66 10.20 6.50
C THR A 36 14.59 10.73 7.59
N LEU A 37 14.86 9.94 8.64
CA LEU A 37 15.83 10.31 9.69
C LEU A 37 17.23 10.55 9.15
N GLY A 38 17.69 9.75 8.18
CA GLY A 38 18.96 9.98 7.49
C GLY A 38 19.03 11.34 6.81
N CYS A 39 17.92 11.80 6.22
CA CYS A 39 17.85 13.11 5.58
C CYS A 39 17.89 14.27 6.59
N TRP A 40 17.51 14.08 7.85
CA TRP A 40 17.69 15.10 8.90
C TRP A 40 19.16 15.42 9.16
N GLY A 41 20.07 14.47 8.92
CA GLY A 41 21.52 14.66 9.08
C GLY A 41 22.21 15.40 7.93
N VAL A 42 21.52 15.66 6.82
CA VAL A 42 22.10 16.33 5.64
C VAL A 42 22.14 17.83 5.91
N THR A 43 23.31 18.42 6.06
CA THR A 43 23.45 19.85 6.41
C THR A 43 22.98 20.79 5.30
N GLU A 44 23.34 20.53 4.05
CA GLU A 44 22.98 21.35 2.90
C GLU A 44 21.49 21.21 2.55
N PRO A 45 20.65 22.26 2.68
CA PRO A 45 19.22 22.06 2.59
C PRO A 45 18.71 21.86 1.16
N SER A 46 19.42 22.35 0.12
CA SER A 46 19.13 22.02 -1.29
C SER A 46 19.21 20.52 -1.54
N ILE A 47 20.29 19.91 -1.04
CA ILE A 47 20.55 18.46 -1.17
C ILE A 47 19.55 17.68 -0.33
N ARG A 48 19.18 18.19 0.86
CA ARG A 48 18.17 17.60 1.73
C ARG A 48 16.81 17.48 1.04
N ILE A 49 16.33 18.55 0.40
CA ILE A 49 15.05 18.54 -0.33
C ILE A 49 15.12 17.56 -1.51
N LEU A 50 16.22 17.57 -2.27
CA LEU A 50 16.41 16.62 -3.38
C LEU A 50 16.37 15.17 -2.89
N ALA A 51 17.04 14.86 -1.77
CA ALA A 51 17.02 13.53 -1.17
C ALA A 51 15.61 13.10 -0.73
N PHE A 52 14.82 14.01 -0.16
CA PHE A 52 13.42 13.75 0.19
C PHE A 52 12.56 13.43 -1.03
N VAL A 53 12.74 14.17 -2.13
CA VAL A 53 12.02 13.95 -3.39
C VAL A 53 12.42 12.61 -4.01
N MET A 54 13.72 12.28 -4.05
CA MET A 54 14.19 10.98 -4.52
C MET A 54 13.64 9.83 -3.65
N LEU A 55 13.64 10.00 -2.33
CA LEU A 55 13.09 9.03 -1.39
C LEU A 55 11.60 8.75 -1.65
N PHE A 56 10.82 9.79 -1.98
CA PHE A 56 9.42 9.63 -2.38
C PHE A 56 9.28 8.77 -3.63
N PHE A 57 10.04 9.05 -4.68
CA PHE A 57 9.99 8.29 -5.93
C PHE A 57 10.46 6.84 -5.75
N ILE A 58 11.54 6.61 -5.00
CA ILE A 58 12.01 5.26 -4.65
C ILE A 58 10.91 4.50 -3.90
N PHE A 59 10.27 5.17 -2.94
CA PHE A 59 9.19 4.55 -2.17
C PHE A 59 7.97 4.21 -3.02
N LEU A 60 7.55 5.12 -3.91
CA LEU A 60 6.50 4.85 -4.90
C LEU A 60 6.87 3.66 -5.80
N PHE A 61 8.11 3.59 -6.27
CA PHE A 61 8.57 2.48 -7.09
C PHE A 61 8.61 1.16 -6.30
N LEU A 62 9.01 1.16 -5.03
CA LEU A 62 8.99 -0.04 -4.19
C LEU A 62 7.57 -0.53 -3.91
N LEU A 63 6.61 0.39 -3.75
CA LEU A 63 5.20 0.04 -3.63
C LEU A 63 4.61 -0.50 -4.95
N HIS A 64 4.97 0.10 -6.08
CA HIS A 64 4.36 -0.22 -7.38
C HIS A 64 5.06 -1.39 -8.10
N GLY A 65 6.38 -1.45 -8.05
CA GLY A 65 7.25 -2.48 -8.66
C GLY A 65 7.30 -3.80 -7.90
N SER A 66 6.74 -3.87 -6.69
CA SER A 66 6.69 -5.07 -5.85
C SER A 66 5.76 -6.19 -6.36
N PHE A 67 5.02 -5.97 -7.46
CA PHE A 67 4.19 -7.00 -8.10
C PHE A 67 4.74 -7.44 -9.46
N PRO A 68 5.88 -8.16 -9.51
CA PRO A 68 6.29 -8.86 -10.71
C PRO A 68 5.35 -10.06 -10.91
N GLY A 69 4.30 -9.90 -11.73
CA GLY A 69 3.46 -11.01 -12.19
C GLY A 69 1.97 -10.72 -12.33
N GLU A 70 1.41 -9.77 -11.58
CA GLU A 70 -0.02 -9.43 -11.66
C GLU A 70 -0.23 -7.97 -12.04
N LYS A 71 -0.30 -7.70 -13.34
CA LYS A 71 -0.78 -6.40 -13.89
C LYS A 71 -2.27 -6.14 -13.59
N ARG A 72 -2.95 -7.07 -12.91
CA ARG A 72 -4.38 -7.01 -12.62
C ARG A 72 -4.58 -6.34 -11.26
N THR A 73 -5.28 -5.21 -11.27
CA THR A 73 -5.72 -4.52 -10.04
C THR A 73 -6.54 -5.49 -9.17
N PHE A 74 -6.53 -5.32 -7.84
CA PHE A 74 -7.42 -6.07 -6.92
C PHE A 74 -8.89 -6.08 -7.38
N LYS A 75 -9.33 -5.02 -8.08
CA LYS A 75 -10.66 -4.94 -8.72
C LYS A 75 -10.83 -5.98 -9.83
N LYS A 76 -9.86 -6.09 -10.76
CA LYS A 76 -9.89 -7.10 -11.82
C LYS A 76 -9.86 -8.53 -11.26
N ILE A 77 -9.07 -8.79 -10.21
CA ILE A 77 -9.02 -10.12 -9.58
C ILE A 77 -10.39 -10.47 -8.95
N HIS A 78 -11.01 -9.51 -8.27
CA HIS A 78 -12.34 -9.68 -7.70
C HIS A 78 -13.41 -9.92 -8.77
N ASP A 79 -13.41 -9.13 -9.85
CA ASP A 79 -14.37 -9.25 -10.94
C ASP A 79 -14.20 -10.59 -11.69
N ASP A 80 -12.97 -11.08 -11.86
CA ASP A 80 -12.68 -12.37 -12.49
C ASP A 80 -13.21 -13.54 -11.64
N ILE A 81 -12.96 -13.51 -10.32
CA ILE A 81 -13.50 -14.51 -9.38
C ILE A 81 -15.04 -14.45 -9.36
N LYS A 82 -15.62 -13.24 -9.38
CA LYS A 82 -17.08 -13.05 -9.43
C LYS A 82 -17.68 -13.68 -10.69
N ASN A 83 -17.10 -13.45 -11.85
CA ASN A 83 -17.58 -14.01 -13.11
C ASN A 83 -17.45 -15.54 -13.12
N LYS A 84 -16.32 -16.09 -12.64
CA LYS A 84 -16.15 -17.54 -12.47
C LYS A 84 -17.20 -18.17 -11.55
N ILE A 85 -17.60 -17.47 -10.49
CA ILE A 85 -18.68 -17.92 -9.59
C ILE A 85 -20.01 -18.00 -10.33
N VAL A 86 -20.36 -16.96 -11.10
CA VAL A 86 -21.61 -16.91 -11.89
C VAL A 86 -21.64 -18.00 -12.97
N ASP A 87 -20.53 -18.20 -13.66
CA ASP A 87 -20.46 -19.04 -14.86
C ASP A 87 -20.34 -20.55 -14.55
N ASN A 88 -19.82 -20.93 -13.38
CA ASN A 88 -19.44 -22.33 -13.10
C ASN A 88 -20.15 -23.00 -11.91
N LEU A 89 -20.87 -22.26 -11.05
CA LEU A 89 -21.50 -22.83 -9.85
C LEU A 89 -23.03 -22.80 -9.90
N THR A 90 -23.64 -23.73 -9.16
CA THR A 90 -25.09 -23.76 -8.94
C THR A 90 -25.52 -22.62 -7.99
N PRO A 91 -26.80 -22.19 -8.02
CA PRO A 91 -27.28 -21.05 -7.22
C PRO A 91 -26.98 -21.15 -5.72
N GLU A 92 -27.06 -22.37 -5.16
CA GLU A 92 -26.75 -22.64 -3.76
C GLU A 92 -25.26 -22.44 -3.44
N GLN A 93 -24.38 -22.94 -4.31
CA GLN A 93 -22.93 -22.80 -4.14
C GLN A 93 -22.44 -21.37 -4.44
N GLN A 94 -23.13 -20.66 -5.33
CA GLN A 94 -22.86 -19.25 -5.62
C GLN A 94 -23.06 -18.39 -4.38
N GLN A 95 -24.14 -18.60 -3.63
CA GLN A 95 -24.46 -17.79 -2.45
C GLN A 95 -23.38 -17.93 -1.36
N GLU A 96 -22.88 -19.14 -1.12
CA GLU A 96 -21.77 -19.39 -0.20
C GLU A 96 -20.48 -18.69 -0.66
N ARG A 97 -20.12 -18.83 -1.94
CA ARG A 97 -18.87 -18.25 -2.47
C ARG A 97 -18.91 -16.75 -2.62
N PHE A 98 -20.08 -16.16 -2.87
CA PHE A 98 -20.24 -14.70 -2.79
C PHE A 98 -20.09 -14.19 -1.37
N HIS A 99 -20.59 -14.91 -0.38
CA HIS A 99 -20.39 -14.54 1.02
C HIS A 99 -18.90 -14.56 1.40
N ASP A 100 -18.16 -15.61 1.01
CA ASP A 100 -16.71 -15.68 1.20
C ASP A 100 -15.97 -14.53 0.50
N LEU A 101 -16.33 -14.26 -0.76
CA LEU A 101 -15.74 -13.18 -1.54
C LEU A 101 -16.03 -11.81 -0.92
N LEU A 102 -17.24 -11.59 -0.41
CA LEU A 102 -17.64 -10.39 0.31
C LEU A 102 -16.88 -10.23 1.63
N ILE A 103 -16.62 -11.31 2.37
CA ILE A 103 -15.78 -11.26 3.57
C ILE A 103 -14.37 -10.80 3.20
N VAL A 104 -13.77 -11.36 2.15
CA VAL A 104 -12.42 -10.97 1.72
C VAL A 104 -12.40 -9.54 1.18
N GLU A 105 -13.45 -9.10 0.48
CA GLU A 105 -13.58 -7.72 0.02
C GLU A 105 -13.78 -6.75 1.18
N LYS A 106 -14.57 -7.12 2.19
CA LYS A 106 -14.75 -6.35 3.42
C LYS A 106 -13.44 -6.33 4.20
N LYS A 107 -12.68 -7.42 4.27
CA LYS A 107 -11.32 -7.45 4.84
C LYS A 107 -10.39 -6.51 4.09
N ARG A 108 -10.47 -6.45 2.75
CA ARG A 108 -9.73 -5.50 1.89
C ARG A 108 -10.09 -4.05 2.19
N LYS A 109 -11.38 -3.70 2.16
CA LYS A 109 -11.91 -2.32 2.33
C LYS A 109 -11.94 -1.86 3.78
N SER A 110 -11.95 -2.79 4.74
CA SER A 110 -12.07 -2.46 6.17
C SER A 110 -10.87 -1.62 6.60
N LEU A 111 -11.16 -0.35 6.82
CA LEU A 111 -10.26 0.64 7.40
C LEU A 111 -9.75 0.19 8.77
N VAL A 112 -10.53 -0.58 9.54
CA VAL A 112 -10.10 -1.09 10.86
C VAL A 112 -8.98 -2.14 10.71
N GLY A 113 -9.10 -3.02 9.72
CA GLY A 113 -8.04 -4.00 9.41
C GLY A 113 -6.79 -3.34 8.86
N ILE A 114 -6.95 -2.36 7.97
CA ILE A 114 -5.85 -1.54 7.43
C ILE A 114 -5.19 -0.74 8.56
N ILE A 115 -5.94 -0.06 9.42
CA ILE A 115 -5.37 0.72 10.53
C ILE A 115 -4.60 -0.19 11.48
N LYS A 116 -5.14 -1.36 11.88
CA LYS A 116 -4.45 -2.21 12.85
C LYS A 116 -3.17 -2.87 12.32
N THR A 117 -3.16 -3.26 11.05
CA THR A 117 -1.97 -3.88 10.43
C THR A 117 -1.06 -2.89 9.74
N THR A 118 -1.53 -1.73 9.30
CA THR A 118 -0.79 -0.74 8.50
C THR A 118 -0.54 0.57 9.28
N PHE A 119 -0.80 0.57 10.60
CA PHE A 119 -0.52 1.71 11.49
C PHE A 119 0.91 2.21 11.38
N ILE A 120 1.88 1.28 11.31
CA ILE A 120 3.30 1.61 11.19
C ILE A 120 3.55 2.37 9.89
N PHE A 121 3.02 1.87 8.76
CA PHE A 121 3.14 2.57 7.49
C PHE A 121 2.51 3.98 7.55
N LEU A 122 1.30 4.12 8.10
CA LEU A 122 0.63 5.42 8.27
C LEU A 122 1.44 6.39 9.15
N ALA A 123 1.99 5.92 10.27
CA ALA A 123 2.81 6.71 11.16
C ALA A 123 4.12 7.15 10.50
N CYS A 124 4.82 6.24 9.81
CA CYS A 124 6.04 6.54 9.06
C CYS A 124 5.79 7.52 7.91
N TYR A 125 4.65 7.37 7.22
CA TYR A 125 4.24 8.28 6.15
C TYR A 125 3.88 9.66 6.70
N GLY A 126 3.15 9.72 7.82
CA GLY A 126 2.86 10.96 8.53
C GLY A 126 4.14 11.70 8.95
N PHE A 127 5.10 10.98 9.51
CA PHE A 127 6.42 11.53 9.87
C PHE A 127 7.18 12.08 8.67
N TYR A 128 7.15 11.38 7.54
CA TYR A 128 7.76 11.84 6.29
C TYR A 128 7.16 13.18 5.83
N PHE A 129 5.83 13.30 5.75
CA PHE A 129 5.16 14.54 5.32
C PHE A 129 5.37 15.69 6.32
N MET A 130 5.34 15.40 7.62
CA MET A 130 5.63 16.38 8.64
C MET A 130 7.06 16.91 8.54
N SER A 131 8.04 16.02 8.30
CA SER A 131 9.44 16.40 8.07
C SER A 131 9.60 17.24 6.79
N LEU A 132 8.94 16.85 5.71
CA LEU A 132 8.97 17.60 4.46
C LEU A 132 8.38 19.01 4.62
N TYR A 133 7.23 19.12 5.28
CA TYR A 133 6.61 20.42 5.59
C TYR A 133 7.55 21.30 6.41
N TYR A 134 8.16 20.73 7.45
CA TYR A 134 9.14 21.43 8.28
C TYR A 134 10.33 21.95 7.46
N PHE A 135 10.91 21.12 6.58
CA PHE A 135 12.06 21.53 5.76
C PHE A 135 11.70 22.60 4.73
N ILE A 136 10.51 22.55 4.13
CA ILE A 136 10.04 23.60 3.22
C ILE A 136 9.89 24.92 3.97
N GLN A 137 9.26 24.91 5.15
CA GLN A 137 9.09 26.12 5.98
C GLN A 137 10.44 26.73 6.39
N HIS A 138 11.37 25.91 6.88
CA HIS A 138 12.69 26.38 7.32
C HIS A 138 13.53 26.92 6.16
N TRP A 139 13.52 26.23 5.01
CA TRP A 139 14.18 26.68 3.78
C TRP A 139 13.67 28.05 3.30
N HIS A 140 12.35 28.26 3.34
CA HIS A 140 11.76 29.56 3.00
C HIS A 140 12.20 30.65 3.96
N SER A 141 12.23 30.39 5.27
CA SER A 141 12.70 31.36 6.27
C SER A 141 14.17 31.75 6.08
N ASP A 142 15.05 30.78 5.81
CA ASP A 142 16.48 31.06 5.60
C ASP A 142 16.73 31.91 4.34
N LYS A 143 15.98 31.64 3.26
CA LYS A 143 16.04 32.42 2.01
C LYS A 143 15.53 33.85 2.19
N VAL A 144 14.47 34.05 2.97
CA VAL A 144 13.92 35.38 3.25
C VAL A 144 14.87 36.20 4.11
N THR A 145 15.53 35.57 5.09
CA THR A 145 16.47 36.27 5.99
C THR A 145 17.79 36.63 5.30
N ALA A 146 18.24 35.83 4.33
CA ALA A 146 19.45 36.12 3.55
C ALA A 146 19.28 37.22 2.47
N CYS A 147 18.05 37.69 2.24
CA CYS A 147 17.76 38.76 1.26
C CYS A 147 17.52 40.14 1.91
N ILE A 148 17.69 40.25 3.24
CA ILE A 148 17.63 41.51 4.01
C ILE A 148 19.05 41.84 4.47
#